data_AF-A0A4S8WBA2-F1
#
_entry.id   AF-A0A4S8WBA2-F1
#
_cell.length_a   1.000
_cell.length_b   1.000
_cell.length_c   1.000
_cell.angle_alpha   90.00
_cell.angle_beta   90.00
_cell.angle_gamma   90.00
#
_symmetry.space_group_name_H-M   'P 1'
#
loop_
_entity.id
_entity.type
_entity.pdbx_description
1 polymer ?
#
loop_
_entity_poly.entity_id
_entity_poly.type
_entity_poly.pdbx_seq_one_letter_code
_entity_poly.pdbx_strand_id
1 'polypeptide(L)'
;MVCAIDSTPSVNELFEFKRLASLINMTVGLQFMSDLHLERFEYKYDVSPAASHLALVGDIGRFCDYDDYAGFLKKQCQTFDQVLLVAGNNEFYGSSRHGGLDAAERLAQDPTLQGKLVFLNRTRIDLTGSNITVLGCTLHSHIEPGHDQLNKDFERIRNWTVKDHNMEHELDVEWLRYSLEQIAETEPQRQVVILTHHAPSFQDTCHPSHENNAVSQCFCSNTLEAFKAWKGKDQCRAIVYLIDLVI
;
A
#
# COMPACT_ATOMS: atom_id res chain seq x y z
N MET A 1 12.15 10.94 -2.22
CA MET A 1 11.88 10.96 -0.77
C MET A 1 11.25 9.62 -0.45
N VAL A 2 12.08 8.71 0.04
CA VAL A 2 11.71 7.36 0.47
C VAL A 2 11.13 7.50 1.87
N CYS A 3 9.89 7.07 2.10
CA CYS A 3 9.34 7.02 3.44
C CYS A 3 9.31 5.57 3.89
N ALA A 4 10.39 5.17 4.57
CA ALA A 4 10.43 4.03 5.45
C ALA A 4 9.49 4.32 6.63
N ILE A 5 8.48 3.49 6.87
CA ILE A 5 7.74 3.55 8.12
C ILE A 5 8.59 2.80 9.15
N ASP A 6 9.43 3.54 9.88
CA ASP A 6 10.14 3.01 11.05
C ASP A 6 9.21 3.07 12.27
N SER A 7 8.99 1.93 12.91
CA SER A 7 8.05 1.78 14.01
C SER A 7 8.68 2.21 15.34
N THR A 8 8.74 3.52 15.64
CA THR A 8 8.71 4.05 17.03
C THR A 8 8.45 5.57 17.08
N PRO A 9 7.55 6.10 17.95
CA PRO A 9 7.42 7.54 18.17
C PRO A 9 8.20 8.03 19.40
N SER A 10 8.82 9.22 19.31
CA SER A 10 9.32 9.98 20.47
C SER A 10 8.52 11.29 20.66
N VAL A 11 8.28 11.68 21.91
CA VAL A 11 7.06 12.38 22.39
C VAL A 11 7.14 13.91 22.42
N ASN A 12 8.27 14.56 22.14
CA ASN A 12 8.48 15.96 22.57
C ASN A 12 8.39 17.07 21.50
N GLU A 13 8.19 16.77 20.20
CA GLU A 13 8.06 17.81 19.15
C GLU A 13 6.61 18.23 18.84
N LEU A 14 5.62 17.56 19.45
CA LEU A 14 4.19 17.70 19.17
C LEU A 14 3.48 18.94 19.77
N PHE A 15 4.12 19.67 20.68
CA PHE A 15 3.43 20.72 21.45
C PHE A 15 3.45 22.11 20.81
N GLU A 16 4.51 22.51 20.11
CA GLU A 16 4.62 23.87 19.53
C GLU A 16 3.84 24.02 18.21
N PHE A 17 3.67 22.95 17.42
CA PHE A 17 2.94 23.00 16.14
C PHE A 17 1.42 23.17 16.30
N LYS A 18 0.83 22.75 17.44
CA LYS A 18 -0.62 22.80 17.67
C LYS A 18 -1.18 24.22 17.79
N ARG A 19 -0.35 25.23 18.09
CA ARG A 19 -0.83 26.60 18.33
C ARG A 19 -1.07 27.42 17.06
N LEU A 20 -0.41 27.09 15.95
CA LEU A 20 -0.54 27.84 14.68
C LEU A 20 -1.64 27.31 13.74
N ALA A 21 -2.07 26.05 13.86
CA ALA A 21 -3.06 25.43 12.97
C ALA A 21 -4.53 25.83 13.24
N SER A 22 -4.80 26.67 14.25
CA SER A 22 -6.18 26.97 14.70
C SER A 22 -6.93 28.04 13.90
N LEU A 23 -6.42 28.48 12.76
CA LEU A 23 -7.10 29.42 11.86
C LEU A 23 -7.43 28.73 10.54
N ILE A 24 -8.56 27.99 10.55
CA ILE A 24 -9.31 27.43 9.40
C ILE A 24 -8.43 27.06 8.20
N ASN A 25 -7.70 25.96 8.35
CA ASN A 25 -7.28 25.15 7.21
C ASN A 25 -7.45 23.69 7.66
N MET A 26 -8.46 23.01 7.14
CA MET A 26 -8.58 21.56 7.31
C MET A 26 -7.42 20.94 6.53
N THR A 27 -6.27 20.75 7.16
CA THR A 27 -5.15 20.06 6.52
C THR A 27 -5.55 18.61 6.28
N VAL A 28 -5.78 18.25 5.02
CA VAL A 28 -5.93 16.86 4.59
C VAL A 28 -4.63 16.14 4.92
N GLY A 29 -4.70 15.19 5.84
CA GLY A 29 -3.57 14.37 6.26
C GLY A 29 -3.82 12.90 5.95
N LEU A 30 -2.76 12.17 5.64
CA LEU A 30 -2.78 10.73 5.41
C LEU A 30 -1.87 10.04 6.42
N GLN A 31 -2.45 9.21 7.28
CA GLN A 31 -1.76 8.34 8.22
C GLN A 31 -1.54 6.97 7.56
N PHE A 32 -0.38 6.35 7.76
CA PHE A 32 -0.04 5.07 7.16
C PHE A 32 0.12 3.98 8.23
N MET A 33 -0.32 2.77 7.91
CA MET A 33 -0.06 1.54 8.67
C MET A 33 0.15 0.39 7.68
N SER A 34 1.01 -0.56 8.05
CA SER A 34 1.32 -1.77 7.29
C SER A 34 1.65 -2.88 8.30
N ASP A 35 1.65 -4.14 7.88
CA ASP A 35 2.25 -5.26 8.63
C ASP A 35 1.67 -5.45 10.03
N LEU A 36 0.36 -5.20 10.16
CA LEU A 36 -0.35 -5.42 11.42
C LEU A 36 -0.52 -6.92 11.70
N HIS A 37 -0.58 -7.76 10.67
CA HIS A 37 -0.78 -9.21 10.75
C HIS A 37 -1.87 -9.62 11.76
N LEU A 38 -3.05 -9.01 11.65
CA LEU A 38 -4.14 -9.19 12.61
C LEU A 38 -4.64 -10.63 12.69
N GLU A 39 -4.39 -11.46 11.66
CA GLU A 39 -4.65 -12.90 11.70
C GLU A 39 -3.87 -13.62 12.80
N ARG A 40 -2.82 -13.00 13.36
CA ARG A 40 -1.99 -13.54 14.44
C ARG A 40 -2.42 -13.08 15.83
N PHE A 41 -3.23 -12.01 15.94
CA PHE A 41 -3.49 -11.33 17.20
C PHE A 41 -4.97 -11.03 17.48
N GLU A 42 -5.88 -11.66 16.72
CA GLU A 42 -7.31 -11.34 16.67
C GLU A 42 -7.53 -9.91 16.09
N TYR A 43 -8.54 -9.72 15.24
CA TYR A 43 -8.79 -8.46 14.50
C TYR A 43 -9.31 -7.30 15.39
N LYS A 44 -8.74 -7.15 16.59
CA LYS A 44 -9.10 -6.20 17.66
C LYS A 44 -7.99 -5.17 17.88
N TYR A 45 -7.54 -4.55 16.79
CA TYR A 45 -6.53 -3.49 16.85
C TYR A 45 -7.15 -2.10 16.75
N ASP A 46 -6.68 -1.20 17.60
CA ASP A 46 -7.22 0.15 17.74
C ASP A 46 -6.25 1.16 17.14
N VAL A 47 -6.59 1.64 15.94
CA VAL A 47 -5.81 2.69 15.28
C VAL A 47 -6.19 4.04 15.89
N SER A 48 -5.24 4.67 16.58
CA SER A 48 -5.43 6.04 17.07
C SER A 48 -5.27 7.03 15.90
N PRO A 49 -6.26 7.90 15.64
CA PRO A 49 -6.21 8.82 14.51
C PRO A 49 -5.19 9.94 14.75
N ALA A 50 -4.23 10.04 13.84
CA ALA A 50 -3.26 11.13 13.73
C ALA A 50 -3.51 12.02 12.50
N ALA A 51 -4.42 11.60 11.61
CA ALA A 51 -4.82 12.30 10.40
C ALA A 51 -6.28 11.99 10.03
N SER A 52 -6.83 12.69 9.03
CA SER A 52 -8.20 12.47 8.57
C SER A 52 -8.38 11.21 7.73
N HIS A 53 -7.34 10.81 6.98
CA HIS A 53 -7.35 9.61 6.13
C HIS A 53 -6.39 8.57 6.68
N LEU A 54 -6.75 7.29 6.54
CA LEU A 54 -5.90 6.15 6.88
C LEU A 54 -5.55 5.37 5.61
N ALA A 55 -4.27 5.12 5.39
CA ALA A 55 -3.76 4.18 4.40
C ALA A 55 -3.25 2.92 5.10
N LEU A 56 -3.85 1.79 4.76
CA LEU A 56 -3.49 0.45 5.15
C LEU A 56 -2.72 -0.17 3.97
N VAL A 57 -1.40 -0.31 4.09
CA VAL A 57 -0.46 -0.52 2.96
C VAL A 57 0.04 -1.97 2.90
N GLY A 58 -0.89 -2.92 3.04
CA GLY A 58 -0.64 -4.35 2.93
C GLY A 58 -0.27 -5.03 4.24
N ASP A 59 -0.41 -6.37 4.22
CA ASP A 59 -0.12 -7.26 5.34
C ASP A 59 -0.85 -6.88 6.64
N ILE A 60 -2.08 -6.43 6.50
CA ILE A 60 -2.98 -6.11 7.61
C ILE A 60 -3.62 -7.38 8.17
N GLY A 61 -3.96 -8.32 7.30
CA GLY A 61 -4.63 -9.56 7.66
C GLY A 61 -4.86 -10.47 6.45
N ARG A 62 -5.94 -11.25 6.46
CA ARG A 62 -6.31 -12.16 5.37
C ARG A 62 -7.75 -11.92 4.92
N PHE A 63 -7.99 -11.82 3.62
CA PHE A 63 -9.35 -11.67 3.09
C PHE A 63 -10.23 -12.90 3.32
N CYS A 64 -9.65 -14.08 3.52
CA CYS A 64 -10.42 -15.28 3.86
C CYS A 64 -10.99 -15.26 5.30
N ASP A 65 -10.45 -14.42 6.18
CA ASP A 65 -11.02 -14.13 7.52
C ASP A 65 -12.10 -13.03 7.40
N TYR A 66 -13.02 -13.19 6.43
CA TYR A 66 -13.82 -12.10 5.88
C TYR A 66 -14.56 -11.27 6.94
N ASP A 67 -15.30 -11.92 7.85
CA ASP A 67 -16.14 -11.23 8.83
C ASP A 67 -15.31 -10.44 9.84
N ASP A 68 -14.18 -11.00 10.28
CA ASP A 68 -13.27 -10.36 11.23
C ASP A 68 -12.52 -9.19 10.57
N TYR A 69 -12.03 -9.38 9.34
CA TYR A 69 -11.40 -8.32 8.54
C TYR A 69 -12.39 -7.18 8.26
N ALA A 70 -13.63 -7.49 7.88
CA ALA A 70 -14.69 -6.51 7.69
C ALA A 70 -15.00 -5.74 8.99
N GLY A 71 -15.05 -6.44 10.12
CA GLY A 71 -15.23 -5.84 11.44
C GLY A 71 -14.14 -4.82 11.78
N PHE A 72 -12.88 -5.16 11.51
CA PHE A 72 -11.75 -4.25 11.66
C PHE A 72 -11.87 -3.01 10.77
N LEU A 73 -12.12 -3.20 9.46
CA LEU A 73 -12.25 -2.08 8.51
C LEU A 73 -13.42 -1.15 8.88
N LYS A 74 -14.54 -1.72 9.33
CA LYS A 74 -15.71 -0.95 9.77
C LYS A 74 -15.37 0.00 10.91
N LYS A 75 -14.59 -0.44 11.89
CA LYS A 75 -14.11 0.43 12.98
C LYS A 75 -13.26 1.58 12.46
N GLN A 76 -12.42 1.33 11.45
CA GLN A 76 -11.60 2.38 10.85
C GLN A 76 -12.44 3.35 10.04
N CYS A 77 -13.39 2.88 9.22
CA CYS A 77 -14.31 3.76 8.47
C CYS A 77 -15.23 4.60 9.38
N GLN A 78 -15.49 4.18 10.61
CA GLN A 78 -16.19 5.00 11.61
C GLN A 78 -15.31 6.13 12.17
N THR A 79 -13.98 5.97 12.13
CA THR A 79 -13.02 6.88 12.75
C THR A 79 -12.42 7.86 11.75
N PHE A 80 -12.13 7.41 10.54
CA PHE A 80 -11.49 8.18 9.48
C PHE A 80 -12.50 8.68 8.44
N ASP A 81 -12.16 9.75 7.72
CA ASP A 81 -12.95 10.27 6.61
C ASP A 81 -12.93 9.28 5.44
N GLN A 82 -11.78 8.66 5.20
CA GLN A 82 -11.57 7.62 4.21
C GLN A 82 -10.47 6.65 4.66
N VAL A 83 -10.65 5.38 4.31
CA VAL A 83 -9.69 4.29 4.53
C VAL A 83 -9.26 3.76 3.16
N LEU A 84 -7.99 3.89 2.85
CA LEU A 84 -7.35 3.40 1.65
C LEU A 84 -6.68 2.07 1.95
N LEU A 85 -6.96 1.04 1.16
CA LEU A 85 -6.43 -0.31 1.38
C LEU A 85 -5.63 -0.78 0.17
N VAL A 86 -4.34 -0.99 0.34
CA VAL A 86 -3.50 -1.77 -0.58
C VAL A 86 -3.36 -3.16 0.02
N ALA A 87 -3.53 -4.21 -0.77
CA ALA A 87 -3.29 -5.58 -0.32
C ALA A 87 -1.81 -5.95 -0.45
N GLY A 88 -1.27 -6.62 0.57
CA GLY A 88 -0.02 -7.36 0.50
C GLY A 88 -0.25 -8.82 0.14
N ASN A 89 0.78 -9.65 0.26
CA ASN A 89 0.66 -11.09 -0.01
C ASN A 89 -0.22 -11.79 1.03
N ASN A 90 -0.20 -11.36 2.30
CA ASN A 90 -0.96 -12.03 3.35
C ASN A 90 -2.47 -11.94 3.14
N GLU A 91 -2.95 -10.85 2.57
CA GLU A 91 -4.37 -10.68 2.24
C GLU A 91 -4.91 -11.86 1.40
N PHE A 92 -4.06 -12.51 0.59
CA PHE A 92 -4.43 -13.63 -0.28
C PHE A 92 -4.21 -15.02 0.33
N TYR A 93 -3.62 -15.11 1.53
CA TYR A 93 -3.35 -16.39 2.16
C TYR A 93 -4.62 -17.20 2.44
N GLY A 94 -4.56 -18.51 2.16
CA GLY A 94 -5.70 -19.40 2.31
C GLY A 94 -6.73 -19.29 1.17
N SER A 95 -6.52 -18.38 0.22
CA SER A 95 -7.37 -18.17 -0.95
C SER A 95 -6.54 -18.20 -2.25
N SER A 96 -7.20 -18.08 -3.41
CA SER A 96 -6.53 -17.71 -4.65
C SER A 96 -6.49 -16.20 -4.80
N ARG A 97 -5.63 -15.67 -5.68
CA ARG A 97 -5.61 -14.23 -6.03
C ARG A 97 -7.01 -13.73 -6.42
N HIS A 98 -7.69 -14.44 -7.33
CA HIS A 98 -9.04 -14.09 -7.76
C HIS A 98 -10.04 -14.07 -6.60
N GLY A 99 -10.06 -15.12 -5.76
CA GLY A 99 -10.97 -15.18 -4.62
C GLY A 99 -10.71 -14.09 -3.57
N GLY A 100 -9.45 -13.70 -3.38
CA GLY A 100 -9.09 -12.56 -2.52
C GLY A 100 -9.54 -11.21 -3.11
N LEU A 101 -9.37 -11.00 -4.42
CA LEU A 101 -9.84 -9.78 -5.10
C LEU A 101 -11.37 -9.66 -5.03
N ASP A 102 -12.10 -10.75 -5.26
CA ASP A 102 -13.56 -10.77 -5.12
C ASP A 102 -14.00 -10.40 -3.69
N ALA A 103 -13.27 -10.85 -2.67
CA ALA A 103 -13.54 -10.50 -1.29
C ALA A 103 -13.25 -9.01 -1.02
N ALA A 104 -12.13 -8.48 -1.51
CA ALA A 104 -11.78 -7.06 -1.37
C ALA A 104 -12.80 -6.13 -2.06
N GLU A 105 -13.25 -6.48 -3.26
CA GLU A 105 -14.30 -5.74 -3.97
C GLU A 105 -15.64 -5.76 -3.22
N ARG A 106 -16.00 -6.91 -2.64
CA ARG A 106 -17.19 -7.01 -1.78
C ARG A 106 -17.09 -6.13 -0.53
N LEU A 107 -15.91 -6.03 0.07
CA LEU A 107 -15.67 -5.12 1.20
C LEU A 107 -15.82 -3.66 0.76
N ALA A 108 -15.21 -3.26 -0.36
CA ALA A 108 -15.30 -1.89 -0.88
C ALA A 108 -16.75 -1.48 -1.21
N GLN A 109 -17.59 -2.44 -1.58
CA GLN A 109 -19.02 -2.25 -1.89
C GLN A 109 -19.94 -2.44 -0.66
N ASP A 110 -19.40 -2.79 0.51
CA ASP A 110 -20.20 -3.02 1.71
C ASP A 110 -20.85 -1.70 2.18
N PRO A 111 -22.19 -1.61 2.19
CA PRO A 111 -22.89 -0.38 2.58
C PRO A 111 -22.65 0.01 4.05
N THR A 112 -22.26 -0.95 4.90
CA THR A 112 -21.96 -0.69 6.31
C THR A 112 -20.65 0.08 6.50
N LEU A 113 -19.78 0.13 5.48
CA LEU A 113 -18.57 0.95 5.43
C LEU A 113 -18.83 2.37 4.88
N GLN A 114 -20.08 2.68 4.52
CA GLN A 114 -20.55 4.03 4.15
C GLN A 114 -19.79 4.66 2.96
N GLY A 115 -19.26 3.82 2.05
CA GLY A 115 -18.47 4.28 0.91
C GLY A 115 -17.12 4.90 1.27
N LYS A 116 -16.64 4.68 2.51
CA LYS A 116 -15.37 5.24 2.99
C LYS A 116 -14.16 4.33 2.78
N LEU A 117 -14.38 3.05 2.47
CA LEU A 117 -13.30 2.15 2.10
C LEU A 117 -13.01 2.27 0.60
N VAL A 118 -11.75 2.42 0.23
CA VAL A 118 -11.29 2.41 -1.15
C VAL A 118 -10.20 1.37 -1.28
N PHE A 119 -10.50 0.30 -2.02
CA PHE A 119 -9.50 -0.70 -2.36
C PHE A 119 -8.62 -0.22 -3.52
N LEU A 120 -7.31 -0.20 -3.27
CA LEU A 120 -6.29 0.29 -4.18
C LEU A 120 -5.59 -0.88 -4.87
N ASN A 121 -6.14 -1.31 -6.00
CA ASN A 121 -5.59 -2.34 -6.85
C ASN A 121 -5.52 -1.82 -8.28
N ARG A 122 -4.46 -1.03 -8.55
CA ARG A 122 -4.35 -0.18 -9.74
C ARG A 122 -5.47 0.86 -9.77
N THR A 123 -5.65 1.55 -8.65
CA THR A 123 -6.71 2.54 -8.42
C THR A 123 -6.13 3.92 -8.16
N ARG A 124 -6.73 4.94 -8.78
CA ARG A 124 -6.49 6.36 -8.50
C ARG A 124 -7.60 6.90 -7.61
N ILE A 125 -7.24 7.71 -6.61
CA ILE A 125 -8.19 8.52 -5.86
C ILE A 125 -7.65 9.92 -5.57
N ASP A 126 -8.50 10.93 -5.73
CA ASP A 126 -8.16 12.29 -5.35
C ASP A 126 -8.71 12.58 -3.94
N LEU A 127 -7.84 13.02 -3.03
CA LEU A 127 -8.26 13.29 -1.66
C LEU A 127 -9.07 14.60 -1.65
N THR A 128 -10.36 14.48 -1.29
CA THR A 128 -11.31 15.59 -1.35
C THR A 128 -10.84 16.75 -0.49
N GLY A 129 -10.89 17.97 -1.02
CA GLY A 129 -10.41 19.18 -0.33
C GLY A 129 -8.89 19.39 -0.41
N SER A 130 -8.17 18.61 -1.23
CA SER A 130 -6.74 18.81 -1.49
C SER A 130 -6.40 18.70 -2.98
N ASN A 131 -5.18 19.12 -3.34
CA ASN A 131 -4.57 18.84 -4.63
C ASN A 131 -3.80 17.51 -4.65
N ILE A 132 -4.00 16.64 -3.65
CA ILE A 132 -3.32 15.35 -3.55
C ILE A 132 -4.11 14.29 -4.32
N THR A 133 -3.40 13.54 -5.14
CA THR A 133 -3.87 12.32 -5.79
C THR A 133 -3.07 11.15 -5.22
N VAL A 134 -3.77 10.10 -4.81
CA VAL A 134 -3.20 8.83 -4.40
C VAL A 134 -3.33 7.84 -5.55
N LEU A 135 -2.22 7.21 -5.91
CA LEU A 135 -2.18 6.03 -6.77
C LEU A 135 -1.80 4.83 -5.91
N GLY A 136 -2.53 3.72 -6.00
CA GLY A 136 -2.15 2.53 -5.26
C GLY A 136 -2.40 1.21 -5.99
N CYS A 137 -1.46 0.31 -5.79
CA CYS A 137 -1.46 -1.09 -6.23
C CYS A 137 -0.56 -1.89 -5.30
N THR A 138 -0.64 -3.22 -5.32
CA THR A 138 0.30 -4.06 -4.56
C THR A 138 1.75 -3.81 -4.99
N LEU A 139 1.96 -3.53 -6.29
CA LEU A 139 3.25 -3.47 -6.97
C LEU A 139 4.00 -4.78 -6.78
N HIS A 140 3.45 -5.88 -7.27
CA HIS A 140 4.13 -7.17 -7.27
C HIS A 140 5.59 -7.03 -7.71
N SER A 141 6.52 -7.81 -7.14
CA SER A 141 7.93 -7.74 -7.54
C SER A 141 8.19 -8.48 -8.86
N HIS A 142 9.43 -8.43 -9.34
CA HIS A 142 9.86 -9.16 -10.54
C HIS A 142 10.89 -10.22 -10.18
N ILE A 143 10.59 -11.46 -10.53
CA ILE A 143 11.48 -12.61 -10.35
C ILE A 143 12.24 -12.84 -11.65
N GLU A 144 13.57 -12.75 -11.60
CA GLU A 144 14.43 -12.86 -12.79
C GLU A 144 14.47 -14.29 -13.37
N PRO A 145 14.70 -14.43 -14.69
CA PRO A 145 14.92 -15.73 -15.31
C PRO A 145 16.04 -16.51 -14.60
N GLY A 146 15.77 -17.77 -14.25
CA GLY A 146 16.69 -18.61 -13.47
C GLY A 146 16.32 -18.74 -11.99
N HIS A 147 15.33 -17.97 -11.52
CA HIS A 147 14.68 -18.14 -10.24
C HIS A 147 13.25 -18.68 -10.44
N ASP A 148 13.13 -19.98 -10.66
CA ASP A 148 11.83 -20.60 -11.01
C ASP A 148 10.94 -20.92 -9.80
N GLN A 149 11.22 -20.33 -8.63
CA GLN A 149 10.54 -20.63 -7.39
C GLN A 149 10.17 -19.37 -6.63
N LEU A 150 8.90 -19.29 -6.25
CA LEU A 150 8.44 -18.40 -5.20
C LEU A 150 8.91 -18.93 -3.84
N ASN A 151 9.07 -18.04 -2.86
CA ASN A 151 9.35 -18.47 -1.50
C ASN A 151 8.09 -19.10 -0.84
N LYS A 152 8.24 -19.59 0.39
CA LYS A 152 7.18 -20.26 1.16
C LYS A 152 5.97 -19.36 1.48
N ASP A 153 6.13 -18.05 1.43
CA ASP A 153 5.04 -17.11 1.72
C ASP A 153 3.99 -17.20 0.62
N PHE A 154 4.41 -17.19 -0.64
CA PHE A 154 3.51 -17.28 -1.78
C PHE A 154 2.93 -18.69 -2.00
N GLU A 155 3.52 -19.75 -1.43
CA GLU A 155 2.91 -21.10 -1.42
C GLU A 155 1.55 -21.11 -0.69
N ARG A 156 1.30 -20.12 0.17
CA ARG A 156 0.04 -19.95 0.91
C ARG A 156 -1.08 -19.37 0.05
N ILE A 157 -0.77 -18.90 -1.15
CA ILE A 157 -1.71 -18.40 -2.15
C ILE A 157 -1.98 -19.53 -3.15
N ARG A 158 -3.24 -19.95 -3.23
CA ARG A 158 -3.64 -21.09 -4.06
C ARG A 158 -3.40 -20.79 -5.54
N ASN A 159 -2.67 -21.71 -6.19
CA ASN A 159 -2.34 -21.67 -7.62
C ASN A 159 -1.58 -20.39 -8.03
N TRP A 160 -0.80 -19.78 -7.13
CA TRP A 160 0.05 -18.65 -7.48
C TRP A 160 1.38 -19.13 -8.07
N THR A 161 1.72 -18.64 -9.26
CA THR A 161 2.96 -19.02 -9.94
C THR A 161 3.88 -17.82 -10.15
N VAL A 162 5.18 -18.07 -10.39
CA VAL A 162 6.14 -17.02 -10.79
C VAL A 162 5.64 -16.24 -12.00
N LYS A 163 4.99 -16.93 -12.96
CA LYS A 163 4.40 -16.30 -14.14
C LYS A 163 3.28 -15.33 -13.77
N ASP A 164 2.38 -15.72 -12.88
CA ASP A 164 1.28 -14.85 -12.44
C ASP A 164 1.82 -13.64 -11.66
N HIS A 165 2.84 -13.86 -10.83
CA HIS A 165 3.52 -12.81 -10.07
C HIS A 165 4.17 -11.76 -10.96
N ASN A 166 4.98 -12.19 -11.93
CA ASN A 166 5.62 -11.28 -12.88
C ASN A 166 4.59 -10.59 -13.80
N MET A 167 3.49 -11.28 -14.16
CA MET A 167 2.40 -10.66 -14.94
C MET A 167 1.71 -9.54 -14.16
N GLU A 168 1.40 -9.73 -12.88
CA GLU A 168 0.83 -8.64 -12.07
C GLU A 168 1.83 -7.48 -11.90
N HIS A 169 3.13 -7.75 -11.77
CA HIS A 169 4.16 -6.71 -11.75
C HIS A 169 4.13 -5.84 -13.01
N GLU A 170 4.11 -6.47 -14.19
CA GLU A 170 4.05 -5.77 -15.47
C GLU A 170 2.80 -4.88 -15.56
N LEU A 171 1.63 -5.41 -15.15
CA LEU A 171 0.37 -4.67 -15.12
C LEU A 171 0.42 -3.48 -14.14
N ASP A 172 1.00 -3.66 -12.95
CA ASP A 172 1.15 -2.61 -11.95
C ASP A 172 2.05 -1.49 -12.44
N VAL A 173 3.19 -1.83 -13.04
CA VAL A 173 4.18 -0.88 -13.57
C VAL A 173 3.61 -0.10 -14.76
N GLU A 174 2.95 -0.78 -15.70
CA GLU A 174 2.32 -0.14 -16.86
C GLU A 174 1.24 0.84 -16.41
N TRP A 175 0.36 0.41 -15.49
CA TRP A 175 -0.71 1.24 -14.97
C TRP A 175 -0.19 2.48 -14.22
N LEU A 176 0.83 2.33 -13.36
CA LEU A 176 1.42 3.44 -12.62
C LEU A 176 2.05 4.46 -13.57
N ARG A 177 2.85 3.99 -14.53
CA ARG A 177 3.50 4.85 -15.52
C ARG A 177 2.46 5.64 -16.33
N TYR A 178 1.44 4.96 -16.85
CA TYR A 178 0.37 5.59 -17.61
C TYR A 178 -0.38 6.63 -16.76
N SER A 179 -0.73 6.29 -15.51
CA SER A 179 -1.46 7.18 -14.61
C SER A 179 -0.68 8.46 -14.31
N LEU A 180 0.63 8.35 -14.07
CA LEU A 180 1.50 9.52 -13.85
C LEU A 180 1.64 10.39 -15.09
N GLU A 181 1.78 9.78 -16.27
CA GLU A 181 1.82 10.51 -17.54
C GLU A 181 0.52 11.29 -17.77
N GLN A 182 -0.64 10.66 -17.54
CA GLN A 182 -1.94 11.33 -17.68
C GLN A 182 -2.11 12.49 -16.70
N ILE A 183 -1.73 12.31 -15.42
CA ILE A 183 -1.78 13.39 -14.42
C ILE A 183 -0.87 14.56 -14.81
N ALA A 184 0.31 14.28 -15.36
CA ALA A 184 1.24 15.30 -15.82
C ALA A 184 0.72 16.12 -17.01
N GLU A 185 -0.03 15.48 -17.90
CA GLU A 185 -0.59 16.13 -19.09
C GLU A 185 -1.84 16.95 -18.78
N THR A 186 -2.71 16.42 -17.90
CA THR A 186 -4.07 16.94 -17.72
C THR A 186 -4.25 17.75 -16.44
N GLU A 187 -3.46 17.46 -15.40
CA GLU A 187 -3.62 18.02 -14.06
C GLU A 187 -2.26 18.37 -13.42
N PRO A 188 -1.45 19.24 -14.05
CA PRO A 188 -0.07 19.52 -13.61
C PRO A 188 0.04 20.10 -12.19
N GLN A 189 -1.05 20.66 -11.65
CA GLN A 189 -1.14 21.17 -10.27
C GLN A 189 -1.25 20.08 -9.19
N ARG A 190 -1.58 18.83 -9.58
CA ARG A 190 -1.74 17.72 -8.64
C ARG A 190 -0.39 17.29 -8.07
N GLN A 191 -0.42 16.90 -6.80
CA GLN A 191 0.68 16.23 -6.11
C GLN A 191 0.33 14.76 -5.94
N VAL A 192 1.24 13.86 -6.30
CA VAL A 192 0.98 12.43 -6.29
C VAL A 192 1.64 11.77 -5.08
N VAL A 193 0.89 10.92 -4.39
CA VAL A 193 1.40 9.96 -3.41
C VAL A 193 1.16 8.57 -3.97
N ILE A 194 2.19 7.73 -4.01
CA ILE A 194 2.08 6.36 -4.48
C ILE A 194 2.11 5.44 -3.26
N LEU A 195 1.14 4.54 -3.14
CA LEU A 195 1.06 3.52 -2.09
C LEU A 195 1.26 2.15 -2.72
N THR A 196 2.31 1.45 -2.30
CA THR A 196 2.58 0.07 -2.73
C THR A 196 2.88 -0.79 -1.53
N HIS A 197 2.55 -2.08 -1.59
CA HIS A 197 2.95 -2.96 -0.52
C HIS A 197 4.42 -3.34 -0.68
N HIS A 198 4.76 -3.97 -1.80
CA HIS A 198 6.12 -4.40 -2.08
C HIS A 198 7.03 -3.23 -2.47
N ALA A 199 8.32 -3.46 -2.28
CA ALA A 199 9.35 -2.47 -2.45
C ALA A 199 9.70 -2.25 -3.92
N PRO A 200 9.74 -0.99 -4.40
CA PRO A 200 10.19 -0.68 -5.75
C PRO A 200 11.72 -0.66 -5.88
N SER A 201 12.47 -1.06 -4.83
CA SER A 201 13.94 -1.03 -4.80
C SER A 201 14.48 -2.21 -3.99
N PHE A 202 15.65 -2.73 -4.38
CA PHE A 202 16.44 -3.63 -3.53
C PHE A 202 17.30 -2.87 -2.52
N GLN A 203 17.77 -1.66 -2.87
CA GLN A 203 18.64 -0.85 -2.03
C GLN A 203 17.88 -0.34 -0.81
N ASP A 204 18.52 -0.40 0.36
CA ASP A 204 18.01 0.09 1.65
C ASP A 204 16.64 -0.49 2.05
N THR A 205 16.26 -1.65 1.49
CA THR A 205 14.92 -2.24 1.70
C THR A 205 14.94 -3.64 2.33
N CYS A 206 16.07 -4.34 2.28
CA CYS A 206 16.30 -5.56 3.03
C CYS A 206 17.68 -5.50 3.72
N HIS A 207 17.98 -6.47 4.58
CA HIS A 207 19.29 -6.51 5.20
C HIS A 207 20.38 -6.70 4.12
N PRO A 208 21.55 -6.04 4.18
CA PRO A 208 22.56 -6.07 3.10
C PRO A 208 23.03 -7.47 2.69
N SER A 209 22.95 -8.47 3.58
CA SER A 209 23.26 -9.87 3.27
C SER A 209 22.23 -10.57 2.39
N HIS A 210 21.09 -9.93 2.15
CA HIS A 210 19.94 -10.49 1.45
C HIS A 210 19.52 -9.67 0.22
N GLU A 211 20.27 -8.62 -0.11
CA GLU A 211 20.07 -7.86 -1.34
C GLU A 211 20.22 -8.76 -2.57
N ASN A 212 19.21 -8.70 -3.44
CA ASN A 212 19.17 -9.34 -4.75
C ASN A 212 19.36 -10.88 -4.73
N ASN A 213 18.93 -11.54 -3.66
CA ASN A 213 18.83 -13.00 -3.60
C ASN A 213 17.42 -13.50 -4.02
N ALA A 214 17.25 -14.82 -4.11
CA ALA A 214 15.99 -15.45 -4.51
C ALA A 214 14.78 -15.06 -3.61
N VAL A 215 15.00 -14.78 -2.32
CA VAL A 215 13.94 -14.36 -1.39
C VAL A 215 13.56 -12.91 -1.66
N SER A 216 14.53 -12.01 -1.70
CA SER A 216 14.28 -10.58 -1.94
C SER A 216 13.61 -10.30 -3.28
N GLN A 217 13.88 -11.11 -4.31
CA GLN A 217 13.18 -11.00 -5.60
C GLN A 217 11.67 -11.25 -5.52
N CYS A 218 11.17 -11.90 -4.46
CA CYS A 218 9.73 -12.10 -4.25
C CYS A 218 9.04 -10.85 -3.66
N PHE A 219 9.79 -9.86 -3.18
CA PHE A 219 9.26 -8.68 -2.47
C PHE A 219 9.82 -7.34 -2.95
N CYS A 220 10.93 -7.35 -3.69
CA CYS A 220 11.63 -6.17 -4.18
C CYS A 220 11.77 -6.21 -5.72
N SER A 221 11.71 -5.04 -6.34
CA SER A 221 11.94 -4.88 -7.78
C SER A 221 12.88 -3.71 -8.07
N ASN A 222 13.19 -3.46 -9.34
CA ASN A 222 13.96 -2.29 -9.78
C ASN A 222 13.06 -1.13 -10.28
N THR A 223 11.77 -1.14 -9.96
CA THR A 223 10.79 -0.16 -10.44
C THR A 223 11.18 1.28 -10.13
N LEU A 224 11.82 1.54 -8.98
CA LEU A 224 12.27 2.87 -8.58
C LEU A 224 13.35 3.43 -9.50
N GLU A 225 14.23 2.58 -10.05
CA GLU A 225 15.21 3.01 -11.05
C GLU A 225 14.52 3.38 -12.37
N ALA A 226 13.57 2.56 -12.83
CA ALA A 226 12.78 2.86 -14.03
C ALA A 226 11.97 4.15 -13.86
N PHE A 227 11.38 4.36 -12.67
CA PHE A 227 10.57 5.53 -12.31
C PHE A 227 11.32 6.86 -12.50
N LYS A 228 12.65 6.89 -12.32
CA LYS A 228 13.47 8.11 -12.52
C LYS A 228 13.39 8.67 -13.94
N ALA A 229 13.02 7.85 -14.91
CA ALA A 229 12.86 8.23 -16.31
C ALA A 229 11.39 8.51 -16.72
N TRP A 230 10.41 8.29 -15.83
CA TRP A 230 9.00 8.44 -16.18
C TRP A 230 8.57 9.91 -16.25
N LYS A 231 7.64 10.20 -17.16
CA LYS A 231 6.93 11.47 -17.22
C LYS A 231 5.99 11.58 -15.99
N GLY A 232 5.91 12.78 -15.41
CA GLY A 232 5.11 13.03 -14.20
C GLY A 232 5.79 12.69 -12.87
N LYS A 233 7.03 12.14 -12.90
CA LYS A 233 7.80 11.84 -11.67
C LYS A 233 7.95 13.04 -10.73
N ASP A 234 8.04 14.26 -11.27
CA ASP A 234 8.25 15.49 -10.48
C ASP A 234 6.99 15.92 -9.69
N GLN A 235 5.83 15.36 -10.03
CA GLN A 235 4.61 15.53 -9.25
C GLN A 235 4.53 14.55 -8.07
N CYS A 236 5.28 13.44 -8.12
CA CYS A 236 5.32 12.45 -7.06
C CYS A 236 6.07 13.01 -5.85
N ARG A 237 5.36 13.15 -4.73
CA ARG A 237 5.90 13.67 -3.47
C ARG A 237 6.39 12.57 -2.57
N ALA A 238 5.75 11.40 -2.60
CA ALA A 238 6.13 10.25 -1.80
C ALA A 238 5.75 8.94 -2.51
N ILE A 239 6.58 7.92 -2.30
CA ILE A 239 6.25 6.51 -2.53
C ILE A 239 6.35 5.85 -1.17
N VAL A 240 5.23 5.29 -0.70
CA VAL A 240 5.11 4.61 0.58
C VAL A 240 5.04 3.11 0.31
N TYR A 241 5.94 2.36 0.93
CA TYR A 241 6.04 0.91 0.77
C TYR A 241 6.59 0.26 2.04
N LEU A 242 6.39 -1.05 2.16
CA LEU A 242 6.94 -1.84 3.24
C LEU A 242 8.46 -1.98 3.08
N ILE A 243 9.20 -1.72 4.16
CA ILE A 243 10.58 -2.15 4.31
C ILE A 243 10.59 -3.38 5.21
N ASP A 244 10.90 -4.51 4.62
CA ASP A 244 10.93 -5.77 5.34
C ASP A 244 12.35 -5.99 5.91
N LEU A 245 12.52 -5.66 7.20
CA LEU A 245 13.81 -5.76 7.90
C LEU A 245 14.27 -7.21 8.11
N VAL A 246 13.42 -8.19 7.80
CA VAL A 246 13.65 -9.62 8.09
C VAL A 246 14.01 -10.43 6.83
N ILE A 247 13.91 -9.83 5.64
CA ILE A 247 14.39 -10.45 4.39
C ILE A 247 15.91 -10.45 4.34
#